data_AF-A0A7Y0CYT8-F1
#
_entry.id   AF-A0A7Y0CYT8-F1
#
_cell.length_a   1.000
_cell.length_b   1.000
_cell.length_c   1.000
_cell.angle_alpha   90.00
_cell.angle_beta   90.00
_cell.angle_gamma   90.00
#
_symmetry.space_group_name_H-M   'P 1'
#
loop_
_entity.id
_entity.type
_entity.pdbx_description
1 polymer ?
#
loop_
_entity_poly.entity_id
_entity_poly.type
_entity_poly.pdbx_seq_one_letter_code
_entity_poly.pdbx_strand_id
1 'polypeptide(L)'
;MTTSLTIQQAAAATGLTVHTLRYYERIGLIDPIPRKDNKHRIYREEDILWIAFLLKLRSTGLPIQKMLRYAELRRLGNQRESVSERKALLEQHTLSLETTLAELQGNLVVMYQKIAMYGDIETTLNAGAPTHSLDKEQSHEHTHKHTPTRR
;
A
#
# COMPACT_ATOMS: atom_id res chain seq x y z
N MET A 1 29.28 12.92 16.54
CA MET A 1 28.84 11.74 17.32
C MET A 1 28.20 10.78 16.33
N THR A 2 28.86 9.67 15.98
CA THR A 2 28.31 8.72 15.00
C THR A 2 27.25 7.87 15.69
N THR A 3 25.98 8.18 15.48
CA THR A 3 24.87 7.41 16.06
C THR A 3 24.87 6.02 15.43
N SER A 4 25.01 5.00 16.27
CA SER A 4 25.18 3.62 15.84
C SER A 4 24.10 2.75 16.48
N LEU A 5 23.31 2.05 15.68
CA LEU A 5 22.12 1.32 16.09
C LEU A 5 22.36 -0.19 16.13
N THR A 6 21.80 -0.86 17.12
CA THR A 6 21.65 -2.32 17.12
C THR A 6 20.67 -2.77 16.03
N ILE A 7 20.66 -4.06 15.70
CA ILE A 7 19.70 -4.60 14.72
C ILE A 7 18.23 -4.42 15.16
N GLN A 8 17.95 -4.43 16.46
CA GLN A 8 16.61 -4.16 17.00
C GLN A 8 16.22 -2.68 16.81
N GLN A 9 17.14 -1.77 17.06
CA GLN A 9 16.91 -0.35 16.83
C GLN A 9 16.79 -0.03 15.33
N ALA A 10 17.59 -0.65 14.48
CA ALA A 10 17.48 -0.53 13.03
C ALA A 10 16.14 -1.07 12.51
N ALA A 11 15.67 -2.19 13.06
CA ALA A 11 14.35 -2.75 12.76
C ALA A 11 13.24 -1.75 13.13
N ALA A 12 13.29 -1.17 14.33
CA ALA A 12 12.34 -0.15 14.77
C ALA A 12 12.38 1.11 13.88
N ALA A 13 13.58 1.59 13.54
CA ALA A 13 13.77 2.81 12.74
C ALA A 13 13.31 2.66 11.29
N THR A 14 13.41 1.44 10.72
CA THR A 14 13.08 1.18 9.30
C THR A 14 11.70 0.55 9.12
N GLY A 15 11.03 0.16 10.21
CA GLY A 15 9.77 -0.60 10.15
C GLY A 15 9.93 -2.03 9.64
N LEU A 16 11.17 -2.51 9.49
CA LEU A 16 11.47 -3.87 9.04
C LEU A 16 11.59 -4.83 10.23
N THR A 17 11.30 -6.11 9.98
CA THR A 17 11.66 -7.15 10.95
C THR A 17 13.16 -7.38 10.96
N VAL A 18 13.70 -7.83 12.09
CA VAL A 18 15.09 -8.30 12.20
C VAL A 18 15.39 -9.41 11.17
N HIS A 19 14.41 -10.27 10.88
CA HIS A 19 14.55 -11.31 9.86
C HIS A 19 14.72 -10.71 8.46
N THR A 20 13.95 -9.68 8.12
CA THR A 20 14.06 -8.98 6.82
C THR A 20 15.41 -8.27 6.68
N LEU A 21 15.91 -7.62 7.73
CA LEU A 21 17.25 -7.00 7.70
C LEU A 21 18.35 -8.04 7.44
N ARG A 22 18.29 -9.20 8.12
CA ARG A 22 19.21 -10.32 7.88
C ARG A 22 19.08 -10.89 6.48
N TYR A 23 17.85 -10.97 5.97
CA TYR A 23 17.58 -11.41 4.61
C TYR A 23 18.23 -10.47 3.59
N TYR A 24 18.06 -9.16 3.74
CA TYR A 24 18.64 -8.16 2.84
C TYR A 24 20.17 -8.17 2.84
N GLU A 25 20.80 -8.31 4.01
CA GLU A 25 22.24 -8.54 4.11
C GLU A 25 22.65 -9.84 3.41
N ARG A 26 21.93 -10.95 3.66
CA ARG A 26 22.25 -12.26 3.08
C ARG A 26 22.20 -12.28 1.56
N ILE A 27 21.24 -11.59 0.95
CA ILE A 27 21.13 -11.53 -0.51
C ILE A 27 22.04 -10.45 -1.12
N GLY A 28 22.74 -9.66 -0.32
CA GLY A 28 23.64 -8.62 -0.79
C GLY A 28 22.96 -7.32 -1.20
N LEU A 29 21.74 -7.03 -0.71
CA LEU A 29 21.14 -5.70 -0.86
C LEU A 29 21.78 -4.67 0.07
N ILE A 30 22.19 -5.11 1.26
CA ILE A 30 22.93 -4.31 2.23
C ILE A 30 24.31 -4.97 2.36
N ASP A 31 25.35 -4.15 2.43
CA ASP A 31 26.70 -4.66 2.64
C ASP A 31 26.82 -5.34 4.03
N PRO A 32 27.78 -6.26 4.21
CA PRO A 32 27.98 -6.90 5.50
C PRO A 32 28.16 -5.88 6.61
N ILE A 33 27.25 -5.89 7.59
CA ILE A 33 27.26 -4.90 8.67
C ILE A 33 28.34 -5.29 9.68
N PRO A 34 29.28 -4.37 10.02
CA PRO A 34 30.36 -4.67 10.95
C PRO A 34 29.80 -5.10 12.31
N ARG A 35 30.51 -6.04 12.93
CA ARG A 35 30.21 -6.54 14.27
C ARG A 35 31.09 -5.80 15.29
N LYS A 36 30.50 -5.38 16.41
CA LYS A 36 31.29 -4.96 17.58
C LYS A 36 32.01 -6.15 18.18
N ASP A 37 32.99 -5.90 19.05
CA ASP A 37 33.69 -6.93 19.83
C ASP A 37 32.75 -7.87 20.59
N ASN A 38 31.55 -7.38 20.96
CA ASN A 38 30.50 -8.18 21.57
C ASN A 38 29.60 -8.95 20.55
N LYS A 39 30.10 -9.22 19.34
CA LYS A 39 29.46 -9.97 18.23
C LYS A 39 28.13 -9.41 17.68
N HIS A 40 27.63 -8.28 18.17
CA HIS A 40 26.41 -7.64 17.66
C HIS A 40 26.68 -6.76 16.42
N ARG A 41 25.78 -6.83 15.44
CA ARG A 41 25.77 -5.93 14.26
C ARG A 41 25.48 -4.49 14.69
N ILE A 42 26.23 -3.55 14.13
CA ILE A 42 26.03 -2.12 14.34
C ILE A 42 25.73 -1.43 13.01
N TYR A 43 24.52 -0.91 12.89
CA TYR A 43 24.07 -0.11 11.76
C TYR A 43 24.44 1.35 12.00
N ARG A 44 25.09 1.96 11.03
CA ARG A 44 25.36 3.40 11.00
C ARG A 44 24.17 4.13 10.38
N GLU A 45 24.15 5.44 10.55
CA GLU A 45 23.14 6.30 9.92
C GLU A 45 23.10 6.13 8.38
N GLU A 46 24.26 5.99 7.74
CA GLU A 46 24.36 5.71 6.29
C GLU A 46 23.68 4.40 5.88
N ASP A 47 23.71 3.37 6.73
CA ASP A 47 23.03 2.10 6.48
C ASP A 47 21.51 2.28 6.55
N ILE A 48 21.04 3.07 7.52
CA ILE A 48 19.61 3.35 7.69
C ILE A 48 19.07 4.15 6.50
N LEU A 49 19.80 5.17 6.04
CA LEU A 49 19.44 5.94 4.85
C LEU A 49 19.40 5.06 3.60
N TRP A 50 20.38 4.16 3.46
CA TRP A 50 20.40 3.18 2.38
C TRP A 50 19.20 2.23 2.42
N ILE A 51 18.86 1.68 3.59
CA ILE A 51 17.69 0.82 3.77
C ILE A 51 16.41 1.59 3.44
N ALA A 52 16.27 2.83 3.91
CA ALA A 52 15.12 3.67 3.62
C ALA A 52 14.95 3.89 2.11
N PHE A 53 16.04 4.11 1.38
CA PHE A 53 16.00 4.22 -0.08
C PHE A 53 15.57 2.91 -0.75
N LEU A 54 16.10 1.76 -0.34
CA LEU A 54 15.67 0.45 -0.84
C LEU A 54 14.17 0.19 -0.60
N LEU A 55 13.63 0.64 0.54
CA LEU A 55 12.20 0.54 0.82
C LEU A 55 11.36 1.39 -0.13
N LYS A 56 11.82 2.59 -0.50
CA LYS A 56 11.15 3.42 -1.51
C LYS A 56 11.15 2.74 -2.87
N LEU A 57 12.28 2.22 -3.32
CA LEU A 57 12.35 1.45 -4.59
C LEU A 57 11.38 0.26 -4.58
N ARG A 58 11.36 -0.51 -3.49
CA ARG A 58 10.43 -1.64 -3.33
C ARG A 58 8.96 -1.20 -3.34
N SER A 59 8.61 -0.09 -2.68
CA SER A 59 7.23 0.41 -2.66
C SER A 59 6.72 0.87 -4.03
N THR A 60 7.65 1.24 -4.93
CA THR A 60 7.35 1.56 -6.32
C THR A 60 7.33 0.33 -7.24
N GLY A 61 7.38 -0.88 -6.68
CA GLY A 61 7.32 -2.12 -7.45
C GLY A 61 8.61 -2.49 -8.20
N LEU A 62 9.76 -1.87 -7.90
CA LEU A 62 11.02 -2.25 -8.51
C LEU A 62 11.37 -3.71 -8.14
N PRO A 63 11.62 -4.61 -9.11
CA PRO A 63 11.94 -6.00 -8.80
C PRO A 63 13.23 -6.13 -7.98
N ILE A 64 13.25 -7.11 -7.07
CA ILE A 64 14.40 -7.37 -6.19
C ILE A 64 15.71 -7.57 -6.96
N GLN A 65 15.65 -8.16 -8.16
CA GLN A 65 16.82 -8.37 -9.02
C GLN A 65 17.43 -7.05 -9.51
N LYS A 66 16.60 -6.06 -9.87
CA LYS A 66 17.08 -4.72 -10.23
C LYS A 66 17.64 -3.99 -9.02
N MET A 67 17.03 -4.15 -7.85
CA MET A 67 17.58 -3.60 -6.59
C MET A 67 18.96 -4.20 -6.26
N LEU A 68 19.15 -5.50 -6.47
CA LEU A 68 20.44 -6.17 -6.30
C LEU A 68 21.50 -5.64 -7.27
N ARG A 69 21.13 -5.45 -8.55
CA ARG A 69 22.02 -4.81 -9.53
C ARG A 69 22.41 -3.40 -9.10
N TYR A 70 21.46 -2.60 -8.62
CA TYR A 70 21.77 -1.26 -8.11
C TYR A 70 22.73 -1.32 -6.92
N ALA A 71 22.51 -2.25 -5.98
CA ALA A 71 23.39 -2.44 -4.82
C ALA A 71 24.82 -2.86 -5.23
N GLU A 72 24.95 -3.74 -6.22
CA GLU A 72 26.23 -4.12 -6.82
C GLU A 72 26.94 -2.90 -7.43
N LEU A 73 26.26 -2.12 -8.27
CA LEU A 73 26.83 -0.92 -8.86
C LEU A 73 27.26 0.08 -7.79
N ARG A 74 26.44 0.27 -6.75
CA ARG A 74 26.78 1.15 -5.62
C ARG A 74 28.05 0.70 -4.90
N ARG A 75 28.26 -0.61 -4.72
CA ARG A 75 29.49 -1.16 -4.14
C ARG A 75 30.75 -0.87 -4.96
N LEU A 76 30.64 -0.77 -6.29
CA LEU A 76 31.75 -0.34 -7.16
C LEU A 76 32.15 1.13 -6.95
N GLY A 77 31.38 1.88 -6.16
CA GLY A 77 31.65 3.27 -5.83
C GLY A 77 31.30 4.23 -6.97
N ASN A 78 31.89 5.42 -6.93
CA ASN A 78 31.58 6.50 -7.88
C ASN A 78 32.46 6.47 -9.14
N GLN A 79 32.73 5.26 -9.65
CA GLN A 79 33.31 5.06 -10.97
C GLN A 79 32.31 5.52 -12.05
N ARG A 80 32.82 6.03 -13.17
CA ARG A 80 31.99 6.63 -14.23
C ARG A 80 30.94 5.64 -14.74
N GLU A 81 31.34 4.40 -15.03
CA GLU A 81 30.42 3.36 -15.50
C GLU A 81 29.34 3.05 -14.46
N SER A 82 29.73 2.85 -13.19
CA SER A 82 28.78 2.58 -12.09
C SER A 82 27.75 3.70 -11.92
N VAL A 83 28.19 4.96 -11.91
CA VAL A 83 27.28 6.12 -11.75
C VAL A 83 26.32 6.19 -12.94
N SER A 84 26.82 5.99 -14.16
CA SER A 84 26.01 6.02 -15.38
C SER A 84 24.95 4.91 -15.37
N GLU A 85 25.32 3.68 -15.00
CA GLU A 85 24.37 2.56 -14.94
C GLU A 85 23.35 2.72 -13.81
N ARG A 86 23.76 3.21 -12.63
CA ARG A 86 22.83 3.51 -11.53
C ARG A 86 21.80 4.55 -11.95
N LYS A 87 22.26 5.61 -12.63
CA LYS A 87 21.39 6.65 -13.16
C LYS A 87 20.41 6.08 -14.19
N ALA A 88 20.91 5.34 -15.19
CA ALA A 88 20.07 4.76 -16.24
C ALA A 88 19.00 3.80 -15.69
N LEU A 89 19.34 2.99 -14.68
CA LEU A 89 18.38 2.10 -14.02
C LEU A 89 17.24 2.90 -13.36
N LEU A 90 17.58 4.00 -12.67
CA LEU A 90 16.58 4.86 -12.03
C LEU A 90 15.73 5.60 -13.06
N GLU A 91 16.33 6.13 -14.13
CA GLU A 91 15.59 6.80 -15.21
C GLU A 91 14.60 5.84 -15.88
N GLN A 92 15.02 4.62 -16.20
CA GLN A 92 14.14 3.61 -16.77
C GLN A 92 12.98 3.26 -15.83
N HIS A 93 13.26 3.14 -14.53
CA HIS A 93 12.21 2.85 -13.54
C HIS A 93 11.24 4.02 -13.39
N THR A 94 11.73 5.25 -13.35
CA THR A 94 10.90 6.47 -13.30
C THR A 94 9.94 6.53 -14.49
N LEU A 95 10.42 6.28 -15.72
CA LEU A 95 9.57 6.25 -16.91
C LEU A 95 8.45 5.18 -16.81
N SER A 96 8.76 4.01 -16.24
CA SER A 96 7.76 2.98 -15.98
C SER A 96 6.70 3.45 -14.98
N LEU A 97 7.11 4.17 -13.93
CA LEU A 97 6.18 4.71 -12.94
C LEU A 97 5.28 5.79 -13.51
N GLU A 98 5.82 6.67 -14.36
CA GLU A 98 5.04 7.70 -15.05
C GLU A 98 3.97 7.07 -15.96
N THR A 99 4.34 6.01 -16.67
CA THR A 99 3.40 5.24 -17.51
C THR A 99 2.28 4.63 -16.66
N THR A 100 2.63 3.91 -15.59
CA THR A 100 1.64 3.32 -14.67
C THR A 100 0.76 4.38 -14.02
N LEU A 101 1.31 5.54 -13.66
CA LEU A 101 0.54 6.64 -13.07
C LEU A 101 -0.50 7.17 -14.06
N ALA A 102 -0.13 7.37 -15.33
CA ALA A 102 -1.05 7.82 -16.37
C ALA A 102 -2.18 6.81 -16.60
N GLU A 103 -1.87 5.51 -16.62
CA GLU A 103 -2.89 4.45 -16.73
C GLU A 103 -3.85 4.45 -15.53
N LEU A 104 -3.32 4.55 -14.30
CA LEU A 104 -4.13 4.60 -13.08
C LEU A 104 -5.02 5.84 -13.05
N GLN A 105 -4.51 6.99 -13.50
CA GLN A 105 -5.30 8.21 -13.63
C GLN A 105 -6.47 8.02 -14.60
N GLY A 106 -6.22 7.39 -15.76
CA GLY A 106 -7.28 7.04 -16.71
C GLY A 106 -8.33 6.10 -16.12
N ASN A 107 -7.89 5.08 -15.37
CA ASN A 107 -8.79 4.16 -14.69
C ASN A 107 -9.66 4.85 -13.63
N LEU A 108 -9.08 5.79 -12.88
CA LEU A 108 -9.82 6.57 -11.86
C LEU A 108 -10.96 7.39 -12.48
N VAL A 109 -10.76 7.96 -13.67
CA VAL A 109 -11.83 8.68 -14.39
C VAL A 109 -13.05 7.78 -14.60
N VAL A 110 -12.83 6.54 -15.07
CA VAL A 110 -13.93 5.59 -15.29
C VAL A 110 -14.61 5.21 -13.97
N MET A 111 -13.84 5.02 -12.89
CA MET A 111 -14.41 4.72 -11.57
C MET A 111 -15.30 5.87 -11.07
N TYR A 112 -14.86 7.12 -11.19
CA TYR A 112 -15.66 8.28 -10.80
C TYR A 112 -16.94 8.42 -11.63
N GLN A 113 -16.86 8.18 -12.94
CA GLN A 113 -18.06 8.16 -13.80
C GLN A 113 -19.07 7.11 -13.34
N LYS A 114 -18.61 5.91 -12.99
CA LYS A 114 -19.48 4.84 -12.49
C LYS A 114 -20.07 5.16 -11.12
N ILE A 115 -19.29 5.72 -10.20
CA ILE A 115 -19.77 6.15 -8.88
C ILE A 115 -20.87 7.22 -9.05
N ALA A 116 -20.67 8.21 -9.91
CA ALA A 116 -21.67 9.25 -10.18
C ALA A 116 -22.96 8.65 -10.77
N MET A 117 -22.83 7.79 -11.78
CA MET A 117 -23.97 7.08 -12.39
C MET A 117 -24.79 6.31 -11.36
N TYR A 118 -24.14 5.61 -10.43
CA TYR A 118 -24.85 4.88 -9.37
C TYR A 118 -25.49 5.82 -8.35
N GLY A 119 -24.90 6.97 -8.04
CA GLY A 119 -25.53 8.00 -7.20
C GLY A 119 -26.83 8.54 -7.80
N ASP A 120 -26.86 8.74 -9.12
CA ASP A 120 -28.07 9.18 -9.84
C ASP A 120 -29.17 8.09 -9.81
N ILE A 121 -28.77 6.82 -9.99
CA ILE A 121 -29.67 5.66 -9.90
C ILE A 121 -30.25 5.55 -8.49
N GLU A 122 -29.42 5.62 -7.44
CA GLU A 122 -29.87 5.58 -6.04
C GLU A 122 -30.87 6.70 -5.74
N THR A 123 -30.59 7.92 -6.21
CA THR A 123 -31.49 9.07 -6.05
C THR A 123 -32.84 8.83 -6.72
N THR A 124 -32.84 8.28 -7.93
CA THR A 124 -34.06 7.95 -8.68
C THR A 124 -34.89 6.87 -7.97
N LEU A 125 -34.23 5.81 -7.48
CA LEU A 125 -34.88 4.73 -6.72
C LEU A 125 -35.49 5.25 -5.42
N ASN A 126 -34.79 6.14 -4.71
CA ASN A 126 -35.27 6.73 -3.45
C ASN A 126 -36.40 7.73 -3.68
N ALA A 127 -36.37 8.51 -4.76
CA ALA A 127 -37.46 9.42 -5.14
C ALA A 127 -38.73 8.68 -5.60
N GLY A 128 -38.59 7.44 -6.07
CA GLY A 128 -39.70 6.56 -6.45
C GLY A 128 -40.36 5.80 -5.29
N ALA A 129 -39.82 5.88 -4.06
CA ALA A 129 -40.48 5.32 -2.88
C ALA A 129 -41.59 6.28 -2.41
N PRO A 130 -42.88 5.91 -2.50
CA PRO A 130 -43.93 6.73 -1.94
C PRO A 130 -43.72 6.77 -0.43
N THR A 131 -43.52 7.99 0.10
CA THR A 131 -43.72 8.31 1.51
C THR A 131 -45.12 7.85 1.86
N HIS A 132 -45.25 6.64 2.43
CA HIS A 132 -46.52 6.18 2.97
C HIS A 132 -46.78 7.05 4.20
N SER A 133 -47.45 8.16 3.93
CA SER A 133 -48.16 8.98 4.89
C SER A 133 -49.12 8.04 5.61
N LEU A 134 -48.74 7.64 6.81
CA LEU A 134 -49.66 7.05 7.77
C LEU A 134 -50.39 8.21 8.41
N ASP A 135 -51.44 8.70 7.74
CA ASP A 135 -52.46 9.47 8.43
C ASP A 135 -53.86 9.15 7.90
N LYS A 136 -54.65 8.69 8.88
CA LYS A 136 -56.11 8.83 9.06
C LYS A 136 -57.10 7.81 8.45
N GLU A 137 -57.61 7.04 9.41
CA GLU A 137 -59.02 6.99 9.84
C GLU A 137 -60.06 6.22 9.00
N GLN A 138 -60.52 5.15 9.67
CA GLN A 138 -61.92 4.77 9.94
C GLN A 138 -62.80 4.15 8.83
N SER A 139 -63.32 2.96 9.21
CA SER A 139 -64.75 2.55 9.24
C SER A 139 -65.24 1.41 8.31
N HIS A 140 -66.14 0.62 8.91
CA HIS A 140 -67.04 -0.43 8.40
C HIS A 140 -66.48 -1.85 8.22
N GLU A 141 -66.70 -2.76 9.19
CA GLU A 141 -67.96 -3.51 9.45
C GLU A 141 -68.01 -4.79 8.60
N HIS A 142 -67.74 -5.94 9.24
CA HIS A 142 -68.22 -7.23 8.76
C HIS A 142 -68.51 -8.19 9.91
N THR A 143 -69.80 -8.26 10.19
CA THR A 143 -70.56 -9.35 10.79
C THR A 143 -69.93 -10.73 10.55
N HIS A 144 -69.66 -11.49 11.61
CA HIS A 144 -69.65 -12.95 11.49
C HIS A 144 -70.52 -13.58 12.57
N LYS A 145 -71.67 -14.07 12.10
CA LYS A 145 -72.57 -14.98 12.81
C LYS A 145 -71.77 -16.22 13.22
N HIS A 146 -71.85 -16.60 14.49
CA HIS A 146 -71.42 -17.92 14.96
C HIS A 146 -72.60 -18.66 15.60
N THR A 147 -72.57 -19.95 15.34
CA THR A 147 -73.64 -20.94 15.24
C THR A 147 -74.22 -21.36 16.60
N PRO A 148 -75.50 -21.77 16.69
CA PRO A 148 -76.09 -22.25 17.94
C PRO A 148 -75.88 -23.76 18.13
N THR A 149 -76.09 -24.24 19.38
CA THR A 149 -76.68 -25.55 19.81
C THR A 149 -75.97 -26.02 21.10
N ARG A 150 -76.51 -25.70 22.29
CA ARG A 150 -77.52 -26.44 23.09
C ARG A 150 -76.97 -27.70 23.78
N ARG A 151 -76.78 -27.64 25.10
CA ARG A 151 -77.63 -28.31 26.10
C ARG A 151 -77.39 -27.74 27.50
#